data_AF-A0A6P5J9A6-F1
#
_entry.id   AF-A0A6P5J9A6-F1
#
_cell.length_a   1.000
_cell.length_b   1.000
_cell.length_c   1.000
_cell.angle_alpha   90.00
_cell.angle_beta   90.00
_cell.angle_gamma   90.00
#
_symmetry.space_group_name_H-M   'P 1'
#
loop_
_entity.id
_entity.type
_entity.pdbx_description
1 polymer ?
#
loop_
_entity_poly.entity_id
_entity_poly.type
_entity_poly.pdbx_seq_one_letter_code
_entity_poly.pdbx_strand_id
1 'polypeptide(L)'
;MGNMLGLAPPGALPRRSARREEPLPNPGSFDELHRLCKDVFPVQMEGVKFIVNKVLSSHFQVTHTVHMSALGLSGYHLHAAFVGDQQLSSTEVFPTVVGDMDSSGEPQCPGPASRGRAAPSQGSLPDPTGQVPDVAV
;
A
#
# COMPACT_ATOMS: atom_id res chain seq x y z
N MET A 1 -5.41 -62.49 -37.22
CA MET A 1 -4.74 -63.01 -36.01
C MET A 1 -3.38 -62.34 -35.91
N GLY A 2 -3.07 -61.66 -34.80
CA GLY A 2 -1.69 -61.35 -34.40
C GLY A 2 -1.21 -59.91 -34.60
N ASN A 3 -1.77 -58.97 -33.84
CA ASN A 3 -1.25 -57.62 -33.60
C ASN A 3 -0.16 -57.70 -32.52
N MET A 4 1.07 -57.25 -32.82
CA MET A 4 2.12 -57.03 -31.83
C MET A 4 2.69 -55.62 -31.99
N LEU A 5 2.49 -54.85 -30.93
CA LEU A 5 2.90 -53.46 -30.72
C LEU A 5 4.43 -53.34 -30.70
N GLY A 6 4.98 -52.61 -31.68
CA GLY A 6 6.37 -52.16 -31.70
C GLY A 6 6.47 -50.68 -31.35
N LEU A 7 6.83 -50.41 -30.09
CA LEU A 7 7.58 -49.27 -29.57
C LEU A 7 7.81 -48.04 -30.48
N ALA A 8 7.11 -46.96 -30.15
CA ALA A 8 7.69 -45.62 -30.11
C ALA A 8 7.12 -44.91 -28.86
N PRO A 9 7.96 -44.33 -28.00
CA PRO A 9 7.46 -43.60 -26.83
C PRO A 9 6.64 -42.41 -27.35
N PRO A 10 5.39 -42.23 -26.88
CA PRO A 10 4.60 -41.07 -27.29
C PRO A 10 5.32 -39.82 -26.81
N GLY A 11 5.75 -39.02 -27.78
CA GLY A 11 6.02 -37.59 -27.65
C GLY A 11 6.65 -37.17 -26.34
N ALA A 12 7.97 -37.06 -26.35
CA ALA A 12 8.65 -36.02 -25.59
C ALA A 12 8.14 -34.65 -26.08
N LEU A 13 6.91 -34.29 -25.72
CA LEU A 13 6.53 -32.89 -25.60
C LEU A 13 7.48 -32.32 -24.54
N PRO A 14 8.10 -31.16 -24.77
CA PRO A 14 8.84 -30.52 -23.71
C PRO A 14 7.85 -30.36 -22.57
N ARG A 15 8.06 -31.14 -21.49
CA ARG A 15 7.42 -30.86 -20.22
C ARG A 15 7.78 -29.42 -19.97
N ARG A 16 6.81 -28.52 -20.15
CA ARG A 16 6.93 -27.15 -19.70
C ARG A 16 7.29 -27.34 -18.25
N SER A 17 8.59 -27.16 -17.94
CA SER A 17 9.09 -27.13 -16.58
C SER A 17 8.04 -26.35 -15.84
N ALA A 18 7.43 -26.93 -14.79
CA ALA A 18 6.55 -26.18 -13.92
C ALA A 18 7.39 -24.98 -13.53
N ARG A 19 7.19 -23.88 -14.25
CA ARG A 19 7.94 -22.65 -14.09
C ARG A 19 7.47 -22.32 -12.72
N ARG A 20 8.31 -22.56 -11.70
CA ARG A 20 8.03 -22.18 -10.33
C ARG A 20 7.41 -20.82 -10.49
N GLU A 21 6.11 -20.76 -10.23
CA GLU A 21 5.32 -19.60 -10.56
C GLU A 21 5.75 -18.62 -9.47
N GLU A 22 6.88 -17.96 -9.73
CA GLU A 22 7.45 -16.93 -8.89
C GLU A 22 6.25 -16.03 -8.60
N PRO A 23 5.81 -15.95 -7.32
CA PRO A 23 4.60 -15.24 -6.98
C PRO A 23 4.69 -13.86 -7.62
N LEU A 24 3.80 -13.61 -8.59
CA LEU A 24 3.82 -12.35 -9.31
C LEU A 24 3.66 -11.23 -8.27
N PRO A 25 4.49 -10.19 -8.32
CA PRO A 25 4.39 -9.10 -7.36
C PRO A 25 3.00 -8.46 -7.47
N ASN A 26 2.51 -7.94 -6.34
CA ASN A 26 1.23 -7.24 -6.29
C ASN A 26 1.22 -6.13 -7.37
N PRO A 27 0.29 -6.17 -8.34
CA PRO A 27 0.29 -5.24 -9.48
C PRO A 27 -0.03 -3.78 -9.12
N GLY A 28 -0.30 -3.48 -7.84
CA GLY A 28 -0.64 -2.13 -7.39
C GLY A 28 -2.15 -1.90 -7.31
N SER A 29 -2.56 -0.70 -6.93
CA SER A 29 -3.98 -0.32 -6.89
C SER A 29 -4.47 0.17 -8.25
N PHE A 30 -5.79 0.17 -8.47
CA PHE A 30 -6.38 0.69 -9.71
C PHE A 30 -6.04 2.17 -9.94
N ASP A 31 -5.90 2.96 -8.87
CA ASP A 31 -5.57 4.39 -8.95
C ASP A 31 -4.15 4.65 -9.48
N GLU A 32 -3.24 3.68 -9.33
CA GLU A 32 -1.86 3.80 -9.82
C GLU A 32 -1.75 3.66 -11.34
N LEU A 33 -2.71 3.01 -12.00
CA LEU A 33 -2.70 2.77 -13.45
C LEU A 33 -2.64 4.08 -14.25
N HIS A 34 -3.46 5.07 -13.88
CA HIS A 34 -3.51 6.35 -14.58
C HIS A 34 -2.60 7.41 -13.94
N ARG A 35 -2.10 7.17 -12.73
CA ARG A 35 -1.23 8.11 -12.02
C ARG A 35 0.09 8.30 -12.76
N LEU A 36 0.71 7.20 -13.21
CA LEU A 36 1.96 7.24 -13.98
C LEU A 36 1.88 8.12 -15.23
N CYS A 37 0.74 8.12 -15.91
CA CYS A 37 0.53 8.97 -17.08
C CYS A 37 0.26 10.43 -16.70
N LYS A 38 -0.41 10.71 -15.58
CA LYS A 38 -0.74 12.06 -15.12
C LYS A 38 0.48 12.79 -14.54
N ASP A 39 1.38 12.06 -13.88
CA ASP A 39 2.55 12.63 -13.19
C ASP A 39 3.59 13.25 -14.14
N VAL A 40 3.50 13.00 -15.46
CA VAL A 40 4.39 13.58 -16.48
C VAL A 40 4.00 15.01 -16.87
N PHE A 41 2.74 15.40 -16.67
CA PHE A 41 2.27 16.72 -17.08
C PHE A 41 2.72 17.79 -16.09
N PRO A 42 3.27 18.92 -16.57
CA PRO A 42 3.69 20.00 -15.68
C PRO A 42 2.46 20.60 -14.97
N VAL A 43 2.63 20.89 -13.69
CA VAL A 43 1.60 21.58 -12.91
C VAL A 43 1.56 23.04 -13.36
N GLN A 44 0.37 23.51 -13.74
CA GLN A 44 0.15 24.93 -14.02
C GLN A 44 0.24 25.69 -12.69
N MET A 45 1.21 26.59 -12.58
CA MET A 45 1.40 27.44 -11.41
C MET A 45 0.88 28.83 -11.73
N GLU A 46 0.01 29.36 -10.87
CA GLU A 46 -0.49 30.72 -10.96
C GLU A 46 0.04 31.53 -9.77
N GLY A 47 0.61 32.70 -10.03
CA GLY A 47 1.16 33.55 -8.97
C GLY A 47 2.36 32.93 -8.25
N VAL A 48 2.40 33.06 -6.93
CA VAL A 48 3.53 32.64 -6.08
C VAL A 48 3.03 31.71 -4.98
N LYS A 49 3.60 30.50 -4.92
CA LYS A 49 3.40 29.55 -3.82
C LYS A 49 4.64 29.53 -2.93
N PHE A 50 4.49 29.96 -1.69
CA PHE A 50 5.53 29.91 -0.67
C PHE A 50 5.22 28.78 0.32
N ILE A 51 6.19 27.89 0.55
CA ILE A 51 6.03 26.72 1.42
C ILE A 51 7.15 26.71 2.45
N VAL A 52 6.79 26.61 3.73
CA VAL A 52 7.72 26.47 4.86
C VAL A 52 7.41 25.19 5.61
N ASN A 53 8.34 24.25 5.56
CA ASN A 53 8.24 22.97 6.27
C ASN A 53 9.11 23.03 7.53
N LYS A 54 8.47 22.96 8.70
CA LYS A 54 9.14 22.98 10.00
C LYS A 54 8.93 21.66 10.71
N VAL A 55 10.01 20.93 10.93
CA VAL A 55 10.04 19.75 11.80
C VAL A 55 10.27 20.24 13.23
N LEU A 56 9.30 20.01 14.11
CA LEU A 56 9.34 20.43 15.50
C LEU A 56 9.88 19.32 16.42
N SER A 57 9.64 18.07 16.05
CA SER A 57 10.22 16.88 16.69
C SER A 57 10.26 15.71 15.71
N SER A 58 10.84 14.57 16.10
CA SER A 58 10.80 13.33 15.32
C SER A 58 9.38 12.88 14.98
N HIS A 59 8.42 13.28 15.81
CA HIS A 59 7.02 12.85 15.74
C HIS A 59 6.11 13.95 15.22
N PHE A 60 6.59 15.19 15.06
CA PHE A 60 5.72 16.33 14.77
C PHE A 60 6.30 17.26 13.71
N GLN A 61 5.56 17.42 12.63
CA GLN A 61 5.92 18.25 11.49
C GLN A 61 4.77 19.21 11.17
N VAL A 62 5.13 20.45 10.85
CA VAL A 62 4.18 21.49 10.46
C VAL A 62 4.63 22.12 9.15
N THR A 63 3.71 22.24 8.20
CA THR A 63 3.94 22.80 6.88
C THR A 63 2.98 23.99 6.69
N HIS A 64 3.56 25.16 6.43
CA HIS A 64 2.84 26.38 6.12
C HIS A 64 2.92 26.63 4.62
N THR A 65 1.77 26.68 3.95
CA THR A 65 1.69 26.99 2.52
C THR A 65 0.90 28.28 2.34
N VAL A 66 1.56 29.31 1.80
CA VAL A 66 0.93 30.56 1.39
C VAL A 66 0.86 30.58 -0.14
N HIS A 67 -0.33 30.73 -0.68
CA HIS A 67 -0.57 30.90 -2.10
C HIS A 67 -1.02 32.33 -2.38
N MET A 68 -0.24 33.08 -3.17
CA MET A 68 -0.57 34.43 -3.61
C MET A 68 -0.88 34.37 -5.10
N SER A 69 -2.12 34.70 -5.47
CA SER A 69 -2.58 34.68 -6.86
C SER A 69 -2.94 36.09 -7.33
N ALA A 70 -2.74 36.34 -8.63
CA ALA A 70 -3.06 37.62 -9.25
C ALA A 70 -4.45 37.64 -9.91
N LEU A 71 -5.02 36.47 -10.24
CA LEU A 71 -6.31 36.34 -10.93
C LEU A 71 -7.39 35.69 -10.06
N GLY A 72 -7.00 34.99 -9.00
CA GLY A 72 -7.85 34.25 -8.08
C GLY A 72 -7.65 34.67 -6.62
N LEU A 73 -8.17 33.84 -5.70
CA LEU A 73 -8.05 34.07 -4.26
C LEU A 73 -6.68 33.66 -3.75
N SER A 74 -6.06 34.55 -2.97
CA SER A 74 -4.88 34.19 -2.17
C SER A 74 -5.33 33.41 -0.94
N GLY A 75 -4.56 32.39 -0.55
CA GLY A 75 -4.95 31.44 0.49
C GLY A 75 -3.78 31.02 1.37
N TYR A 76 -4.11 30.57 2.57
CA TYR A 76 -3.15 29.99 3.51
C TYR A 76 -3.63 28.61 3.92
N HIS A 77 -2.72 27.64 3.88
CA HIS A 77 -2.94 26.28 4.34
C HIS A 77 -1.92 25.93 5.42
N LEU A 78 -2.44 25.46 6.54
CA LEU A 78 -1.67 24.93 7.65
C LEU A 78 -1.84 23.41 7.69
N HIS A 79 -0.77 22.70 7.38
CA HIS A 79 -0.73 21.25 7.48
C HIS A 79 0.11 20.83 8.68
N ALA A 80 -0.41 19.92 9.51
CA ALA A 80 0.28 19.36 10.66
C ALA A 80 0.19 17.83 10.63
N ALA A 81 1.32 17.18 10.78
CA ALA A 81 1.43 15.73 10.81
C ALA A 81 2.08 15.30 12.13
N PHE A 82 1.42 14.36 12.82
CA PHE A 82 1.92 13.68 13.99
C PHE A 82 2.07 12.19 13.71
N VAL A 83 3.21 11.62 14.05
CA VAL A 83 3.50 10.18 13.94
C VAL A 83 3.80 9.66 15.34
N GLY A 84 2.98 8.73 15.83
CA GLY A 84 3.17 8.10 17.14
C GLY A 84 4.37 7.16 17.17
N ASP A 85 4.45 6.37 18.25
CA ASP A 85 5.63 5.52 18.55
C ASP A 85 5.33 4.02 18.42
N GLN A 86 4.06 3.64 18.23
CA GLN A 86 3.66 2.25 18.22
C GLN A 86 3.95 1.63 16.85
N GLN A 87 5.09 0.98 16.75
CA GLN A 87 5.51 0.27 15.56
C GLN A 87 4.94 -1.15 15.56
N LEU A 88 3.90 -1.39 14.75
CA LEU A 88 3.27 -2.72 14.60
C LEU A 88 4.01 -3.58 13.54
N SER A 89 4.77 -2.96 12.65
CA SER A 89 5.55 -3.59 11.58
C SER A 89 6.83 -2.79 11.33
N SER A 90 7.88 -3.42 10.76
CA SER A 90 9.13 -2.72 10.42
C SER A 90 8.94 -1.49 9.53
N THR A 91 7.80 -1.39 8.85
CA THR A 91 7.47 -0.35 7.87
C THR A 91 6.40 0.65 8.30
N GLU A 92 5.67 0.42 9.40
CA GLU A 92 4.49 1.24 9.75
C GLU A 92 4.47 1.58 11.25
N VAL A 93 4.32 2.88 11.55
CA VAL A 93 4.24 3.42 12.90
C VAL A 93 2.88 4.10 13.12
N PHE A 94 2.27 3.81 14.26
CA PHE A 94 0.91 4.22 14.61
C PHE A 94 0.90 4.95 15.97
N PRO A 95 -0.09 5.83 16.22
CA PRO A 95 -1.02 6.44 15.26
C PRO A 95 -0.35 7.51 14.40
N THR A 96 -0.68 7.56 13.11
CA THR A 96 -0.39 8.74 12.28
C THR A 96 -1.65 9.60 12.21
N VAL A 97 -1.53 10.85 12.65
CA VAL A 97 -2.59 11.84 12.64
C VAL A 97 -2.16 12.99 11.74
N VAL A 98 -3.03 13.37 10.81
CA VAL A 98 -2.78 14.48 9.89
C VAL A 98 -3.96 15.44 9.99
N GLY A 99 -3.66 16.72 10.12
CA GLY A 99 -4.63 17.80 10.06
C GLY A 99 -4.21 18.84 9.03
N ASP A 100 -5.15 19.28 8.23
CA ASP A 100 -4.99 20.41 7.31
C ASP A 100 -6.08 21.44 7.62
N MET A 101 -5.75 22.71 7.51
CA MET A 101 -6.66 23.83 7.77
C MET A 101 -6.40 24.91 6.75
N ASP A 102 -7.45 25.36 6.08
CA ASP A 102 -7.39 26.49 5.16
C ASP A 102 -7.85 27.80 5.82
N SER A 103 -7.59 28.92 5.15
CA SER A 103 -8.00 30.25 5.61
C SER A 103 -9.52 30.47 5.67
N SER A 104 -10.31 29.59 5.05
CA SER A 104 -11.78 29.57 5.16
C SER A 104 -12.27 28.92 6.46
N GLY A 105 -11.37 28.29 7.22
CA GLY A 105 -11.70 27.63 8.48
C GLY A 105 -12.28 26.24 8.29
N GLU A 106 -12.08 25.60 7.13
CA GLU A 106 -12.48 24.20 6.91
C GLU A 106 -11.31 23.28 7.33
N PRO A 107 -11.42 22.58 8.48
CA PRO A 107 -10.42 21.58 8.85
C PRO A 107 -10.59 20.33 7.98
N GLN A 108 -9.62 20.04 7.12
CA GLN A 108 -9.52 18.79 6.39
C GLN A 108 -8.69 17.81 7.21
N CYS A 109 -9.35 16.90 7.91
CA CYS A 109 -8.70 15.80 8.63
C CYS A 109 -8.75 14.54 7.75
N PRO A 110 -7.67 14.19 7.01
CA PRO A 110 -7.58 12.85 6.46
C PRO A 110 -7.64 11.85 7.61
N GLY A 111 -8.61 10.91 7.55
CA GLY A 111 -8.82 9.94 8.61
C GLY A 111 -7.53 9.16 8.94
N PRO A 112 -7.41 8.60 10.16
CA PRO A 112 -6.26 7.78 10.53
C PRO A 112 -6.10 6.67 9.49
N ALA A 113 -4.85 6.38 9.09
CA ALA A 113 -4.53 5.27 8.20
C ALA A 113 -5.26 4.02 8.71
N SER A 114 -6.31 3.63 8.00
CA SER A 114 -7.26 2.64 8.48
C SER A 114 -6.59 1.28 8.47
N ARG A 115 -6.62 0.65 9.64
CA ARG A 115 -6.28 -0.75 9.92
C ARG A 115 -6.27 -1.60 8.64
N GLY A 116 -5.07 -1.90 8.14
CA GLY A 116 -4.89 -2.92 7.12
C GLY A 116 -5.65 -4.15 7.56
N ARG A 117 -6.72 -4.48 6.84
CA ARG A 117 -7.54 -5.66 7.06
C ARG A 117 -6.60 -6.85 6.88
N ALA A 118 -6.07 -7.37 7.99
CA ALA A 118 -5.41 -8.65 8.02
C ALA A 118 -6.34 -9.63 7.31
N ALA A 119 -5.92 -10.12 6.14
CA ALA A 119 -6.61 -11.22 5.49
C ALA A 119 -6.78 -12.32 6.54
N PRO A 120 -7.98 -12.93 6.68
CA PRO A 120 -8.11 -14.07 7.55
C PRO A 120 -7.15 -15.13 7.01
N SER A 121 -6.09 -15.42 7.78
CA SER A 121 -5.26 -16.60 7.56
C SER A 121 -6.23 -17.77 7.47
N GLN A 122 -6.30 -18.37 6.29
CA GLN A 122 -7.15 -19.53 6.03
C GLN A 122 -6.91 -20.53 7.16
N GLY A 123 -7.96 -20.79 7.94
CA GLY A 123 -7.93 -21.84 8.95
C GLY A 123 -7.59 -23.13 8.25
N SER A 124 -6.41 -23.67 8.56
CA SER A 124 -6.05 -25.03 8.20
C SER A 124 -7.11 -25.96 8.79
N LEU A 125 -7.80 -26.66 7.90
CA LEU A 125 -8.74 -27.74 8.19
C LEU A 125 -8.13 -28.70 9.22
N PRO A 126 -8.82 -29.10 10.30
CA PRO A 126 -8.33 -30.17 11.15
C PRO A 126 -8.46 -31.51 10.41
N ASP A 127 -7.33 -32.20 10.29
CA ASP A 127 -7.19 -33.54 9.73
C ASP A 127 -7.96 -34.56 10.59
N PRO A 128 -8.90 -35.36 10.04
CA PRO A 128 -9.72 -36.27 10.82
C PRO A 128 -9.02 -37.63 10.94
N THR A 129 -7.97 -37.73 11.75
CA THR A 129 -7.51 -39.04 12.21
C THR A 129 -7.05 -38.96 13.66
N GLY A 130 -7.84 -39.59 14.54
CA GLY A 130 -7.62 -39.59 15.97
C GLY A 130 -6.29 -40.24 16.35
N GLN A 131 -5.53 -39.54 17.19
CA GLN A 131 -4.58 -40.18 18.07
C GLN A 131 -4.49 -39.37 19.37
N VAL A 132 -4.97 -39.97 20.44
CA VAL A 132 -4.85 -39.49 21.82
C VAL A 132 -3.37 -39.42 22.19
N PRO A 133 -2.86 -38.29 22.72
CA PRO A 133 -1.55 -38.29 23.35
C PRO A 133 -1.67 -38.89 24.76
N ASP A 134 -0.90 -39.96 24.95
CA ASP A 134 -0.63 -40.66 26.19
C ASP A 134 -0.15 -39.70 27.28
N VAL A 135 -0.71 -39.81 28.49
CA VAL A 135 -0.24 -39.10 29.68
C VAL A 135 0.95 -39.87 30.21
N ALA A 136 2.15 -39.31 30.03
CA ALA A 136 3.36 -39.80 30.68
C ALA A 136 3.97 -38.71 31.57
N VAL A 137 3.76 -38.92 32.88
CA VAL A 137 4.51 -38.47 34.08
C VAL A 137 4.69 -36.98 34.32
#